data_AF-A0A2D4IZI3-F1
#
_entry.id   AF-A0A2D4IZI3-F1
#
_cell.length_a   1.000
_cell.length_b   1.000
_cell.length_c   1.000
_cell.angle_alpha   90.00
_cell.angle_beta   90.00
_cell.angle_gamma   90.00
#
_symmetry.space_group_name_H-M   'P 1'
#
loop_
_entity.id
_entity.type
_entity.pdbx_description
1 polymer ?
#
loop_
_entity_poly.entity_id
_entity_poly.type
_entity_poly.pdbx_seq_one_letter_code
_entity_poly.pdbx_strand_id
1 'polypeptide(L)'
;MWDKENKLYSYFYRHKIRNVLIQTWKQIKNKYYLKIPNWVSPLEAEIHPNITEGKKTARYREILDDQGNLKSRQKLEEQGIKLDWWTYMQIQTRYKKDSEELGIDNE
;
A
#
# COMPACT_ATOMS: atom_id res chain seq x y z
N MET A 1 1.90 -19.89 13.43
CA MET A 1 1.18 -19.48 14.66
C MET A 1 0.06 -20.44 15.09
N TRP A 2 -0.48 -21.35 14.27
CA TRP A 2 -1.38 -22.41 14.77
C TRP A 2 -1.21 -23.68 13.94
N ASP A 3 -0.24 -24.50 14.32
CA ASP A 3 0.05 -25.73 13.59
C ASP A 3 -1.03 -26.79 13.84
N LYS A 4 -1.54 -27.39 12.77
CA LYS A 4 -2.60 -28.42 12.83
C LYS A 4 -2.05 -29.73 13.40
N GLU A 5 -0.74 -29.94 13.30
CA GLU A 5 -0.05 -31.13 13.78
C GLU A 5 0.13 -31.14 15.32
N ASN A 6 -0.04 -29.98 15.97
CA ASN A 6 0.17 -29.85 17.39
C ASN A 6 -1.12 -30.16 18.18
N LYS A 7 -1.10 -31.27 18.94
CA LYS A 7 -2.26 -31.81 19.69
C LYS A 7 -2.91 -30.80 20.64
N LEU A 8 -2.13 -29.91 21.25
CA LEU A 8 -2.59 -28.86 22.17
C LEU A 8 -3.65 -27.94 21.55
N TYR A 9 -3.59 -27.74 20.22
CA TYR A 9 -4.50 -26.82 19.51
C TYR A 9 -5.59 -27.55 18.72
N SER A 10 -5.64 -28.89 18.78
CA SER A 10 -6.62 -29.70 18.04
C SER A 10 -8.08 -29.38 18.40
N TYR A 11 -8.33 -29.03 19.67
CA TYR A 11 -9.65 -28.62 20.15
C TYR A 11 -10.08 -27.27 19.57
N PHE A 12 -9.15 -26.32 19.46
CA PHE A 12 -9.41 -25.01 18.88
C PHE A 12 -9.83 -25.11 17.41
N TYR A 13 -9.23 -26.05 16.65
CA TYR A 13 -9.63 -26.34 15.27
C TYR A 13 -11.08 -26.81 15.12
N ARG A 14 -11.66 -27.44 16.15
CA ARG A 14 -13.04 -27.95 16.16
C ARG A 14 -14.06 -26.95 16.69
N HIS A 15 -13.60 -25.78 17.15
CA HIS A 15 -14.46 -24.81 17.81
C HIS A 15 -15.35 -24.04 16.82
N LYS A 16 -16.66 -23.98 17.06
CA LYS A 16 -17.62 -23.28 16.18
C LYS A 16 -17.27 -21.80 15.98
N ILE A 17 -16.83 -21.12 17.05
CA ILE A 17 -16.42 -19.71 16.98
C ILE A 17 -15.26 -19.52 16.01
N ARG A 18 -14.29 -20.45 15.97
CA ARG A 18 -13.16 -20.36 15.02
C ARG A 18 -13.63 -20.45 13.57
N ASN A 19 -14.54 -21.37 13.27
CA ASN A 19 -15.07 -21.49 11.91
C ASN A 19 -15.83 -20.24 11.48
N VAL A 20 -16.65 -19.67 12.38
CA VAL A 20 -17.34 -18.39 12.12
C VAL A 20 -16.33 -17.27 11.88
N LEU A 21 -15.31 -17.13 12.73
CA LEU A 21 -14.26 -16.11 12.57
C LEU A 21 -13.50 -16.27 11.25
N ILE A 22 -13.13 -17.49 10.86
CA ILE A 22 -12.44 -17.75 9.58
C ILE A 22 -13.35 -17.42 8.39
N GLN A 23 -14.63 -17.75 8.46
CA GLN A 23 -15.57 -17.41 7.39
C GLN A 23 -15.76 -15.91 7.26
N THR A 24 -15.99 -15.20 8.38
CA THR A 24 -16.08 -13.74 8.41
C THR A 24 -14.80 -13.09 7.87
N TRP A 25 -13.63 -13.57 8.29
CA TRP A 25 -12.35 -13.08 7.77
C TRP A 25 -12.20 -13.32 6.27
N LYS A 26 -12.59 -14.49 5.74
CA LYS A 26 -12.56 -14.77 4.29
C LYS A 26 -13.51 -13.85 3.52
N GLN A 27 -14.70 -13.57 4.05
CA GLN A 27 -15.66 -12.65 3.43
C GLN A 27 -15.13 -11.22 3.38
N ILE A 28 -14.58 -10.72 4.50
CA ILE A 28 -13.93 -9.40 4.57
C ILE A 28 -12.73 -9.36 3.62
N LYS A 29 -11.89 -10.40 3.63
CA LYS A 29 -10.72 -10.50 2.75
C LYS A 29 -11.12 -10.39 1.28
N ASN A 30 -12.09 -11.18 0.83
CA ASN A 30 -12.52 -11.16 -0.56
C ASN A 30 -13.17 -9.82 -0.95
N LYS A 31 -13.90 -9.18 -0.03
CA LYS A 31 -14.58 -7.90 -0.31
C LYS A 31 -13.59 -6.73 -0.43
N TYR A 32 -12.60 -6.67 0.45
CA TYR A 32 -11.74 -5.50 0.60
C TYR A 32 -10.35 -5.70 -0.01
N TYR A 33 -9.68 -6.83 0.24
CA TYR A 33 -8.28 -7.03 -0.12
C TYR A 33 -8.03 -7.33 -1.60
N LEU A 34 -9.07 -7.62 -2.39
CA LEU A 34 -8.93 -7.71 -3.86
C LEU A 34 -8.87 -6.34 -4.54
N LYS A 35 -9.36 -5.30 -3.87
CA LYS A 35 -9.36 -3.91 -4.36
C LYS A 35 -8.35 -3.02 -3.64
N ILE A 36 -8.01 -3.38 -2.41
CA ILE A 36 -7.18 -2.58 -1.51
C ILE A 36 -5.76 -3.17 -1.51
N PRO A 37 -4.73 -2.35 -1.78
CA PRO A 37 -3.35 -2.80 -1.67
C PRO A 37 -3.03 -3.34 -0.28
N ASN A 38 -2.21 -4.39 -0.19
CA ASN A 38 -1.87 -5.04 1.10
C ASN A 38 -1.19 -4.11 2.13
N TRP A 39 -0.67 -2.96 1.70
CA TRP A 39 -0.04 -1.96 2.56
C TRP A 39 -1.03 -0.91 3.11
N VAL A 40 -2.31 -0.96 2.71
CA VAL A 40 -3.36 -0.03 3.13
C VAL A 40 -4.36 -0.75 4.03
N SER A 41 -4.72 -0.15 5.16
CA SER A 41 -5.74 -0.74 6.04
C SER A 41 -7.14 -0.62 5.39
N PRO A 42 -8.07 -1.56 5.64
CA PRO A 42 -9.42 -1.48 5.08
C PRO A 42 -10.17 -0.19 5.45
N LEU A 43 -9.96 0.30 6.67
CA LEU A 43 -10.54 1.55 7.15
C LEU A 43 -9.95 2.75 6.40
N GLU A 44 -8.63 2.79 6.24
CA GLU A 44 -7.93 3.85 5.51
C GLU A 44 -8.40 3.93 4.05
N ALA A 45 -8.59 2.77 3.42
CA ALA A 45 -9.10 2.68 2.06
C ALA A 45 -10.57 3.13 1.91
N GLU A 46 -11.38 2.98 2.95
CA GLU A 46 -12.77 3.45 2.97
C GLU A 46 -12.85 4.97 3.20
N ILE A 47 -11.99 5.51 4.07
CA ILE A 47 -11.87 6.96 4.30
C ILE A 47 -11.27 7.67 3.08
N HIS A 48 -10.32 7.02 2.39
CA HIS A 48 -9.59 7.57 1.26
C HIS A 48 -9.76 6.70 0.00
N PRO A 49 -10.93 6.72 -0.65
CA PRO A 49 -11.25 5.86 -1.81
C PRO A 49 -10.29 6.07 -2.99
N ASN A 50 -9.67 7.24 -3.10
CA ASN A 50 -8.65 7.55 -4.11
C ASN A 50 -7.42 6.62 -4.04
N ILE A 51 -7.12 6.04 -2.87
CA ILE A 51 -6.00 5.10 -2.69
C ILE A 51 -6.28 3.75 -3.40
N THR A 52 -7.55 3.36 -3.50
CA THR A 52 -7.98 2.13 -4.19
C THR A 52 -8.11 2.27 -5.70
N GLU A 53 -8.14 3.50 -6.23
CA GLU A 53 -8.11 3.75 -7.66
C GLU A 53 -6.67 3.60 -8.20
N GLY A 54 -6.14 2.38 -8.21
CA GLY A 54 -4.77 2.09 -8.68
C GLY A 54 -4.49 2.48 -10.14
N LYS A 55 -5.50 2.96 -10.89
CA LYS A 55 -5.37 3.56 -12.22
C LYS A 55 -5.01 5.05 -12.20
N LYS A 56 -5.17 5.75 -11.07
CA LYS A 56 -4.84 7.17 -10.91
C LYS A 56 -3.58 7.41 -10.06
N THR A 57 -3.03 6.37 -9.45
CA THR A 57 -1.87 6.48 -8.57
C THR A 57 -0.59 6.34 -9.37
N ALA A 58 0.14 7.44 -9.55
CA ALA A 58 1.48 7.42 -10.15
C ALA A 58 2.41 6.52 -9.34
N ARG A 59 3.14 5.64 -10.02
CA ARG A 59 4.15 4.78 -9.38
C ARG A 59 5.38 5.61 -9.06
N TYR A 60 6.11 5.23 -8.02
CA TYR A 60 7.34 5.94 -7.62
C TYR A 60 8.35 6.07 -8.78
N ARG A 61 8.53 5.01 -9.58
CA ARG A 61 9.38 5.04 -10.79
C ARG A 61 8.93 6.01 -11.87
N GLU A 62 7.64 6.30 -11.96
CA GLU A 62 7.09 7.24 -12.94
C GLU A 62 7.32 8.69 -12.49
N ILE A 63 7.49 8.90 -11.19
CA ILE A 63 7.72 10.21 -10.57
C ILE A 63 9.21 10.64 -10.66
N LEU A 64 10.12 9.66 -10.80
CA LEU A 64 11.54 9.92 -11.00
C LEU A 64 11.90 10.01 -12.50
N ASP A 65 12.98 10.73 -12.80
CA ASP A 65 13.63 10.71 -14.10
C ASP A 65 14.57 9.51 -14.25
N ASP A 66 15.16 9.36 -15.44
CA ASP A 66 16.04 8.24 -15.76
C ASP A 66 17.35 8.28 -14.96
N GLN A 67 17.70 9.43 -14.37
CA GLN A 67 18.84 9.62 -13.47
C GLN A 67 18.48 9.41 -11.99
N GLY A 68 17.21 9.10 -11.68
CA GLY A 68 16.73 8.91 -10.31
C GLY A 68 16.35 10.20 -9.58
N ASN A 69 16.38 11.37 -10.22
CA ASN A 69 15.93 12.62 -9.62
C ASN A 69 14.42 12.80 -9.70
N LEU A 70 13.86 13.54 -8.75
CA LEU A 70 12.45 13.87 -8.72
C LEU A 70 12.07 14.80 -9.90
N LYS A 71 11.12 14.38 -10.74
CA LYS A 71 10.60 15.21 -11.83
C LYS A 71 9.86 16.44 -11.30
N SER A 72 9.94 17.54 -12.05
CA SER A 72 9.14 18.74 -11.76
C SER A 72 7.64 18.47 -11.93
N ARG A 73 6.82 19.20 -11.19
CA ARG A 73 5.35 19.12 -11.27
C ARG A 73 4.84 19.30 -12.71
N GLN A 74 5.43 20.22 -13.48
CA GLN A 74 5.07 20.47 -14.87
C GLN A 74 5.29 19.22 -15.76
N LYS A 75 6.45 18.56 -15.62
CA LYS A 75 6.73 17.31 -16.36
C LYS A 75 5.76 16.19 -15.99
N LEU A 76 5.34 16.12 -14.73
CA LEU A 76 4.34 15.14 -14.28
C LEU A 76 2.96 15.44 -14.88
N GLU A 77 2.56 16.71 -14.95
CA GLU A 77 1.31 17.13 -15.60
C GLU A 77 1.31 16.80 -17.09
N GLU A 78 2.42 17.01 -17.80
CA GLU A 78 2.60 16.62 -19.21
C GLU A 78 2.46 15.11 -19.42
N GLN A 79 2.90 14.30 -18.46
CA GLN A 79 2.76 12.84 -18.46
C GLN A 79 1.35 12.37 -18.05
N GLY A 80 0.41 13.29 -17.82
CA GLY A 80 -0.95 12.99 -17.40
C GLY A 80 -1.09 12.70 -15.89
N ILE A 81 -0.01 12.85 -15.12
CA ILE A 81 0.01 12.69 -13.67
C ILE A 81 -0.35 14.05 -13.04
N LYS A 82 -1.65 14.25 -12.78
CA LYS A 82 -2.12 15.42 -12.04
C LYS A 82 -1.93 15.20 -10.54
N LEU A 83 -1.01 15.95 -9.96
CA LEU A 83 -0.78 16.01 -8.52
C LEU A 83 -1.21 17.38 -7.98
N ASP A 84 -1.87 17.35 -6.83
CA ASP A 84 -2.08 18.56 -6.05
C ASP A 84 -0.73 19.11 -5.55
N TRP A 85 -0.65 20.44 -5.38
CA TRP A 85 0.56 21.10 -4.91
C TRP A 85 1.03 20.55 -3.56
N TRP A 86 0.10 20.30 -2.63
CA TRP A 86 0.42 19.76 -1.32
C TRP A 86 1.00 18.35 -1.40
N THR A 87 0.40 17.50 -2.24
CA THR A 87 0.89 16.14 -2.47
C THR A 87 2.30 16.14 -3.06
N TYR A 88 2.56 17.02 -4.02
CA TYR A 88 3.90 17.18 -4.60
C TYR A 88 4.94 17.61 -3.55
N MET A 89 4.58 18.55 -2.66
CA MET A 89 5.45 18.98 -1.56
C MET A 89 5.77 17.86 -0.55
N GLN A 90 4.79 17.00 -0.25
CA GLN A 90 5.00 15.83 0.61
C GLN A 90 6.00 14.85 -0.03
N ILE A 91 5.84 14.56 -1.32
CA ILE A 91 6.76 13.69 -2.08
C ILE A 91 8.16 14.29 -2.09
N GLN A 92 8.30 15.60 -2.35
CA GLN A 92 9.60 16.27 -2.36
C GLN A 92 10.29 16.21 -1.00
N THR A 93 9.54 16.42 0.08
CA THR A 93 10.07 16.34 1.44
C THR A 93 10.54 14.92 1.77
N ARG A 94 9.77 13.92 1.35
CA ARG A 94 10.13 12.51 1.55
C ARG A 94 11.34 12.10 0.73
N TYR A 95 11.39 12.46 -0.55
CA TYR A 95 12.52 12.22 -1.45
C TYR A 95 13.82 12.81 -0.88
N LYS A 96 13.76 14.04 -0.37
CA LYS A 96 14.91 14.70 0.26
C LYS A 96 15.40 13.91 1.49
N LYS A 97 14.48 13.51 2.38
CA LYS A 97 14.83 12.68 3.54
C LYS A 97 15.44 11.35 3.14
N ASP A 98 14.83 10.66 2.18
CA ASP A 98 15.34 9.37 1.72
C ASP A 98 16.73 9.54 1.05
N SER A 99 16.97 10.62 0.32
CA SER A 99 18.29 10.96 -0.25
C SER A 99 19.34 11.29 0.82
N GLU A 100 18.94 11.89 1.94
CA GLU A 100 19.81 12.25 3.06
C GLU A 100 20.08 11.06 4.01
N GLU A 101 19.08 10.21 4.25
CA GLU A 101 19.15 9.07 5.17
C GLU A 101 19.76 7.81 4.54
N LEU A 102 19.47 7.54 3.26
CA LEU A 102 19.95 6.30 2.64
C LEU A 102 21.32 6.45 2.01
N GLY A 103 21.72 7.66 1.57
CA GLY A 103 22.81 7.78 0.62
C GLY A 103 22.45 6.95 -0.61
N ILE A 104 22.06 7.58 -1.72
CA ILE A 104 22.07 6.83 -2.98
C ILE A 104 23.56 6.64 -3.31
N ASP A 105 24.17 5.66 -2.64
CA ASP A 105 25.48 5.15 -2.98
C ASP A 105 25.30 4.55 -4.35
N ASN A 106 25.97 5.20 -5.30
CA ASN A 106 26.10 4.76 -6.66
C ASN A 106 26.81 3.39 -6.66
N GLU A 107 26.07 2.31 -6.92
CA GLU A 107 26.62 1.04 -7.46
C GLU A 107 25.76 0.53 -8.61
#